data_AF-A0A832H3K5-F1
#
_entry.id   AF-A0A832H3K5-F1
#
_cell.length_a   1.000
_cell.length_b   1.000
_cell.length_c   1.000
_cell.angle_alpha   90.00
_cell.angle_beta   90.00
_cell.angle_gamma   90.00
#
_symmetry.space_group_name_H-M   'P 1'
#
loop_
_entity.id
_entity.type
_entity.pdbx_description
1 polymer ?
#
loop_
_entity_poly.entity_id
_entity_poly.type
_entity_poly.pdbx_seq_one_letter_code
_entity_poly.pdbx_strand_id
1 'polypeptide(L)'
;MGMRWLRYWMLFSVNVLLVACLQTTPFETRSPAPDPSPTQPLQRQLEYNLHKLPRSLVHTLKIPAQSHFVVTPVLADKLKTVEEFAASEEAIAVINGGFFDPENQKSISSIILNG
;
A
#
# COMPACT_ATOMS: atom_id res chain seq x y z
N MET A 1 -48.96 64.80 -33.25
CA MET A 1 -48.34 63.98 -32.18
C MET A 1 -49.41 63.07 -31.60
N GLY A 2 -49.28 61.77 -31.38
CA GLY A 2 -48.16 60.85 -31.55
C GLY A 2 -48.73 59.42 -31.55
N MET A 3 -48.42 58.65 -32.59
CA MET A 3 -48.82 57.24 -32.70
C MET A 3 -47.67 56.41 -33.28
N ARG A 4 -46.43 56.73 -32.83
CA ARG A 4 -45.20 56.03 -33.22
C ARG A 4 -44.66 55.08 -32.13
N TRP A 5 -45.27 55.06 -30.94
CA TRP A 5 -44.73 54.36 -29.77
C TRP A 5 -45.20 52.89 -29.66
N LEU A 6 -46.32 52.51 -30.29
CA LEU A 6 -46.87 51.15 -30.17
C LEU A 6 -46.16 50.10 -31.05
N ARG A 7 -45.41 50.53 -32.08
CA ARG A 7 -44.69 49.63 -33.00
C ARG A 7 -43.38 49.09 -32.43
N TYR A 8 -42.76 49.80 -31.49
CA TYR A 8 -41.49 49.38 -30.88
C TYR A 8 -41.64 48.25 -29.86
N TRP A 9 -42.82 48.11 -29.22
CA TRP A 9 -43.05 47.06 -28.22
C TRP A 9 -43.36 45.68 -28.84
N MET A 10 -43.92 45.63 -30.06
CA MET A 10 -44.19 44.36 -30.76
C MET A 10 -42.93 43.73 -31.37
N LEU A 11 -41.89 44.51 -31.69
CA LEU A 11 -40.63 43.98 -32.25
C LEU A 11 -39.66 43.47 -31.17
N PHE A 12 -39.80 43.95 -29.92
CA PHE A 12 -38.98 43.50 -28.79
C PHE A 12 -39.42 42.13 -28.25
N SER A 13 -40.71 41.80 -28.27
CA SER A 13 -41.21 40.52 -27.75
C SER A 13 -40.91 39.32 -28.66
N VAL A 14 -40.83 39.52 -29.97
CA VAL A 14 -40.52 38.45 -30.93
C VAL A 14 -39.03 38.10 -30.96
N ASN A 15 -38.13 39.07 -30.74
CA ASN A 15 -36.68 38.82 -30.71
C ASN A 15 -36.22 38.08 -29.44
N VAL A 16 -36.87 38.30 -28.30
CA VAL A 16 -36.48 37.64 -27.04
C VAL A 16 -36.87 36.16 -27.04
N LEU A 17 -37.91 35.75 -27.78
CA LEU A 17 -38.33 34.35 -27.87
C LEU A 17 -37.44 33.52 -28.82
N LEU A 18 -36.88 34.14 -29.86
CA LEU A 18 -36.02 33.47 -30.85
C LEU A 18 -34.59 33.20 -30.35
N VAL A 19 -34.11 33.98 -29.38
CA VAL A 19 -32.77 33.77 -28.77
C VAL A 19 -32.80 32.69 -27.67
N ALA A 20 -33.95 32.45 -27.03
CA ALA A 20 -34.08 31.47 -25.97
C ALA A 20 -34.08 30.00 -26.46
N CYS A 21 -34.34 29.75 -27.75
CA CYS A 21 -34.40 28.38 -28.29
C CYS A 21 -33.07 27.87 -28.89
N LEU A 22 -32.02 28.70 -28.98
CA LEU A 22 -30.75 28.34 -29.63
C LEU A 22 -29.63 27.95 -28.64
N GLN A 23 -29.89 27.89 -27.33
CA GLN A 23 -28.87 27.60 -26.32
C GLN A 23 -29.11 26.30 -25.53
N THR A 24 -29.82 25.33 -26.09
CA THR A 24 -29.77 23.96 -25.57
C THR A 24 -28.57 23.23 -26.15
N THR A 25 -27.36 23.66 -25.78
CA THR A 25 -26.26 22.71 -25.76
C THR A 25 -26.48 21.81 -24.55
N PRO A 26 -26.55 20.47 -24.71
CA PRO A 26 -26.52 19.60 -23.56
C PRO A 26 -25.18 19.83 -22.87
N PHE A 27 -25.22 20.43 -21.68
CA PHE A 27 -24.09 20.41 -20.78
C PHE A 27 -23.98 18.97 -20.30
N GLU A 28 -23.27 18.17 -21.08
CA GLU A 28 -22.82 16.87 -20.64
C GLU A 28 -21.85 17.15 -19.50
N THR A 29 -22.37 17.08 -18.27
CA THR A 29 -21.56 17.03 -17.06
C THR A 29 -20.71 15.78 -17.19
N ARG A 30 -19.56 15.94 -17.82
CA ARG A 30 -18.48 14.97 -17.77
C ARG A 30 -18.13 14.89 -16.30
N SER A 31 -18.64 13.85 -15.64
CA SER A 31 -18.18 13.46 -14.32
C SER A 31 -16.66 13.51 -14.37
N PRO A 32 -15.97 14.23 -13.46
CA PRO A 32 -14.53 14.19 -13.41
C PRO A 32 -14.14 12.72 -13.43
N ALA A 33 -13.31 12.31 -14.39
CA ALA A 33 -12.70 11.00 -14.31
C ALA A 33 -12.09 10.92 -12.91
N PRO A 34 -12.34 9.85 -12.13
CA PRO A 34 -11.68 9.72 -10.84
C PRO A 34 -10.20 9.89 -11.10
N ASP A 35 -9.59 10.88 -10.43
CA ASP A 35 -8.14 11.03 -10.46
C ASP A 35 -7.55 9.64 -10.18
N PRO A 36 -6.52 9.20 -10.93
CA PRO A 36 -5.84 7.97 -10.57
C PRO A 36 -5.34 8.18 -9.14
N SER A 37 -6.01 7.53 -8.18
CA SER A 37 -5.55 7.45 -6.81
C SER A 37 -4.06 7.15 -6.89
N PRO A 38 -3.18 7.90 -6.19
CA PRO A 38 -1.78 7.59 -6.19
C PRO A 38 -1.67 6.11 -5.83
N THR A 39 -1.21 5.30 -6.79
CA THR A 39 -1.02 3.87 -6.60
C THR A 39 0.00 3.76 -5.48
N GLN A 40 -0.49 3.63 -4.25
CA GLN A 40 0.37 3.32 -3.13
C GLN A 40 1.10 2.05 -3.55
N PRO A 41 2.44 2.04 -3.56
CA PRO A 41 3.17 0.85 -3.94
C PRO A 41 2.65 -0.27 -3.05
N LEU A 42 2.17 -1.34 -3.68
CA LEU A 42 1.55 -2.48 -3.00
C LEU A 42 2.53 -2.94 -1.91
N GLN A 43 2.28 -2.53 -0.67
CA GLN A 43 3.18 -2.74 0.44
C GLN A 43 3.13 -4.25 0.70
N ARG A 44 4.13 -4.96 0.17
CA ARG A 44 4.21 -6.41 0.33
C ARG A 44 4.45 -6.69 1.80
N GLN A 45 3.39 -7.15 2.45
CA GLN A 45 3.34 -7.42 3.87
C GLN A 45 3.98 -8.77 4.18
N LEU A 46 4.42 -8.94 5.43
CA LEU A 46 4.81 -10.24 5.94
C LEU A 46 3.61 -11.17 5.96
N GLU A 47 3.81 -12.43 5.57
CA GLU A 47 2.76 -13.46 5.65
C GLU A 47 3.19 -14.53 6.65
N TYR A 48 2.53 -14.57 7.81
CA TYR A 48 2.66 -15.66 8.78
C TYR A 48 1.59 -16.72 8.52
N ASN A 49 2.00 -17.99 8.46
CA ASN A 49 1.09 -19.12 8.27
C ASN A 49 1.43 -20.26 9.24
N LEU A 50 0.39 -20.97 9.67
CA LEU A 50 0.49 -22.20 10.47
C LEU A 50 -0.09 -23.36 9.67
N HIS A 51 0.76 -24.30 9.27
CA HIS A 51 0.35 -25.50 8.56
C HIS A 51 0.20 -26.65 9.55
N LYS A 52 -1.02 -27.21 9.64
CA LYS A 52 -1.28 -28.41 10.44
C LYS A 52 -1.05 -29.63 9.56
N LEU A 53 -0.05 -30.45 9.91
CA LEU A 53 0.25 -31.72 9.26
C LEU A 53 -0.20 -32.88 10.17
N PRO A 54 -0.29 -34.13 9.66
CA PRO A 54 -0.77 -35.25 10.47
C PRO A 54 0.01 -35.50 11.77
N ARG A 55 1.29 -35.10 11.83
CA ARG A 55 2.17 -35.34 12.99
C ARG A 55 2.98 -34.11 13.42
N SER A 56 2.67 -32.93 12.89
CA SER A 56 3.44 -31.72 13.21
C SER A 56 2.65 -30.44 12.95
N LEU A 57 3.12 -29.36 13.56
CA LEU A 57 2.73 -28.00 13.27
C LEU A 57 3.92 -27.29 12.63
N VAL A 58 3.72 -26.69 11.46
CA VAL A 58 4.78 -25.96 10.76
C VAL A 58 4.43 -24.47 10.75
N HIS A 59 5.27 -23.67 11.37
CA HIS A 59 5.16 -22.22 11.37
C HIS A 59 6.03 -21.67 10.25
N THR A 60 5.47 -20.82 9.39
CA THR A 60 6.22 -20.18 8.30
C THR A 60 6.00 -18.68 8.32
N LEU A 61 7.07 -17.91 8.16
CA LEU A 61 7.04 -16.47 7.94
C LEU A 61 7.65 -16.17 6.59
N LYS A 62 6.86 -15.63 5.67
CA LYS A 62 7.33 -15.24 4.34
C LYS A 62 7.68 -13.75 4.36
N ILE A 63 8.94 -13.46 4.05
CA ILE A 63 9.48 -12.12 3.95
C ILE A 63 9.64 -11.77 2.46
N PRO A 64 8.91 -10.77 1.92
CA PRO A 64 9.03 -10.40 0.52
C PRO A 64 10.39 -9.77 0.21
N ALA A 65 11.10 -10.24 -0.81
CA ALA A 65 12.47 -9.81 -1.14
C ALA A 65 12.63 -8.31 -1.46
N GLN A 66 11.56 -7.63 -1.89
CA GLN A 66 11.55 -6.20 -2.19
C GLN A 66 10.58 -5.50 -1.22
N SER A 67 10.78 -5.75 0.07
CA SER A 67 10.11 -5.08 1.17
C SER A 67 11.11 -4.22 1.95
N HIS A 68 10.63 -3.51 2.96
CA HIS A 68 11.48 -2.76 3.89
C HIS A 68 12.00 -3.63 5.06
N PHE A 69 11.63 -4.91 5.10
CA PHE A 69 12.12 -5.83 6.11
C PHE A 69 13.52 -6.31 5.76
N VAL A 70 14.38 -6.43 6.77
CA VAL A 70 15.76 -6.89 6.63
C VAL A 70 15.91 -8.19 7.41
N VAL A 71 16.64 -9.13 6.82
CA VAL A 71 17.07 -10.35 7.50
C VAL A 71 18.55 -10.20 7.82
N THR A 72 18.87 -10.13 9.11
CA THR A 72 20.24 -9.93 9.59
C THR A 72 20.70 -11.18 10.34
N PRO A 73 21.80 -11.84 9.93
CA PRO A 73 22.43 -12.84 10.78
C PRO A 73 23.03 -12.15 12.00
N VAL A 74 22.82 -12.70 13.18
CA VAL A 74 23.38 -12.17 14.42
C VAL A 74 23.98 -13.35 15.21
N LEU A 75 25.13 -13.10 15.86
CA LEU A 75 25.85 -14.09 16.65
C LEU A 75 25.78 -13.71 18.13
N ALA A 76 25.42 -14.66 18.98
CA ALA A 76 25.47 -14.46 20.43
C ALA A 76 26.89 -14.64 20.96
N ASP A 77 27.33 -13.76 21.87
CA ASP A 77 28.64 -13.87 22.53
C ASP A 77 28.79 -15.15 23.37
N LYS A 78 27.66 -15.72 23.80
CA LYS A 78 27.55 -16.96 24.56
C LYS A 78 26.32 -17.71 24.08
N LEU A 79 26.25 -19.01 24.37
CA LEU A 79 25.03 -19.78 24.11
C LEU A 79 23.85 -19.18 24.90
N LYS A 80 22.78 -18.86 24.17
CA LYS A 80 21.52 -18.28 24.69
C LYS A 80 20.33 -18.99 24.03
N THR A 81 19.18 -18.95 24.66
CA THR A 81 17.95 -19.42 24.00
C THR A 81 17.49 -18.41 22.94
N VAL A 82 16.59 -18.85 22.04
CA VAL A 82 16.04 -17.97 21.00
C VAL A 82 15.20 -16.85 21.63
N GLU A 83 14.53 -17.12 22.75
CA GLU A 83 13.73 -16.15 23.49
C GLU A 83 14.60 -15.07 24.14
N GLU A 84 15.70 -15.46 24.78
CA GLU A 84 16.68 -14.53 25.35
C GLU A 84 17.29 -13.63 24.27
N PHE A 85 17.52 -14.18 23.08
CA PHE A 85 18.05 -13.46 21.94
C PHE A 85 17.03 -12.50 21.33
N ALA A 86 15.77 -12.92 21.19
CA ALA A 86 14.70 -12.08 20.68
C ALA A 86 14.47 -10.84 21.55
N ALA A 87 14.69 -10.95 22.87
CA ALA A 87 14.58 -9.83 23.78
C ALA A 87 15.68 -8.77 23.59
N SER A 88 16.86 -9.11 23.06
CA SER A 88 17.98 -8.14 22.91
C SER A 88 18.01 -7.40 21.58
N GLU A 89 17.46 -7.98 20.51
CA GLU A 89 17.68 -7.49 19.13
C GLU A 89 16.55 -6.60 18.57
N GLU A 90 15.50 -6.31 19.34
CA GLU A 90 14.29 -5.57 18.88
C GLU A 90 13.68 -6.14 17.58
N ALA A 91 13.91 -7.43 17.31
CA ALA A 91 13.49 -8.08 16.08
C ALA A 91 12.01 -8.46 16.12
N ILE A 92 11.32 -8.31 14.99
CA ILE A 92 9.91 -8.71 14.85
C ILE A 92 9.72 -10.25 14.78
N ALA A 93 10.78 -10.99 14.46
CA ALA A 93 10.81 -12.45 14.45
C ALA A 93 12.26 -12.96 14.51
N VAL A 94 12.48 -14.09 15.18
CA VAL A 94 13.80 -14.74 15.31
C VAL A 94 13.64 -16.25 15.14
N ILE A 95 14.65 -16.90 14.56
CA ILE A 95 14.75 -18.36 14.46
C ILE A 95 16.19 -18.79 14.72
N ASN A 96 16.38 -20.01 15.22
CA ASN A 96 17.69 -20.66 15.22
C ASN A 96 18.28 -20.70 13.80
N GLY A 97 19.55 -20.31 13.66
CA GLY A 97 20.24 -20.25 12.37
C GLY A 97 21.14 -21.46 12.10
N GLY A 98 22.33 -21.48 12.72
CA GLY A 98 23.37 -22.47 12.45
C GLY A 98 23.55 -23.50 13.56
N PHE A 99 24.49 -24.42 13.33
CA PHE A 99 24.95 -25.39 14.32
C PHE A 99 26.07 -24.81 15.19
N PHE A 100 26.16 -25.31 16.42
CA PHE A 100 27.23 -25.03 17.36
C PHE A 100 27.67 -26.32 18.06
N ASP A 101 28.91 -26.33 18.55
CA ASP A 101 29.44 -27.41 19.37
C ASP A 101 28.95 -27.24 20.83
N PRO A 102 28.23 -28.21 21.41
CA PRO A 102 27.69 -28.07 22.76
C PRO A 102 28.77 -28.10 23.85
N GLU A 103 29.96 -28.65 23.59
CA GLU A 103 31.05 -28.73 24.59
C GLU A 103 31.74 -27.39 24.79
N ASN A 104 32.04 -26.68 23.70
CA ASN A 104 32.77 -25.40 23.73
C ASN A 104 31.91 -24.18 23.35
N GLN A 105 30.65 -24.39 22.97
CA GLN A 105 29.65 -23.37 22.64
C GLN A 105 30.00 -22.50 21.41
N LYS A 106 30.94 -22.94 20.57
CA LYS A 106 31.34 -22.20 19.36
C LYS A 106 30.49 -22.61 18.17
N SER A 107 30.23 -21.67 17.27
CA SER A 107 29.61 -21.99 15.99
C SER A 107 30.52 -22.89 15.16
N ILE A 108 29.93 -23.85 14.46
CA ILE A 108 30.60 -24.68 13.44
C ILE A 108 30.13 -24.32 12.02
N SER A 109 29.41 -23.21 11.88
CA SER A 109 28.84 -22.73 10.63
C SER A 109 29.67 -21.59 10.04
N SER A 110 29.68 -21.46 8.71
CA SER A 110 30.20 -20.25 8.05
C SER A 110 29.18 -19.13 8.17
N ILE A 111 29.56 -18.00 8.75
CA ILE A 111 28.69 -16.85 9.01
C ILE A 111 29.34 -15.61 8.40
N ILE A 112 28.61 -14.93 7.52
CA ILE A 112 29.01 -13.63 6.95
C ILE A 112 28.10 -12.57 7.57
N LEU A 113 28.70 -11.60 8.24
CA LEU A 113 28.00 -10.46 8.82
C LEU A 113 28.19 -9.25 7.91
N ASN A 114 27.11 -8.56 7.56
CA ASN A 114 27.13 -7.32 6.76
C ASN A 114 27.59 -7.43 5.29
N GLY A 115 27.65 -8.63 4.73
CA GLY A 115 28.03 -8.88 3.33
C GLY A 115 29.52 -8.70 3.06
#